data_AF-A0A354PAU1-F1
#
_entry.id   AF-A0A354PAU1-F1
#
_cell.length_a   1.000
_cell.length_b   1.000
_cell.length_c   1.000
_cell.angle_alpha   90.00
_cell.angle_beta   90.00
_cell.angle_gamma   90.00
#
_symmetry.space_group_name_H-M   'P 1'
#
loop_
_entity.id
_entity.type
_entity.pdbx_description
1 polymer ?
#
loop_
_entity_poly.entity_id
_entity_poly.type
_entity_poly.pdbx_seq_one_letter_code
_entity_poly.pdbx_strand_id
1 'polypeptide(L)'
;MTAQPAPKRKSDMRWQQGRRLYSVVCPSLPSSSHVAVLMFCWFHASGKDCRFSAAHCQVAEGTKLSYERVRKIMSDLVDGGVVRILEESAGRGHAPKRQITGKAFTPKKVVTHDHHKPKKVVTHDRKGGHP
;
A
#
# COMPACT_ATOMS: atom_id res chain seq x y z
N MET A 1 -6.41 -29.85 -36.06
CA MET A 1 -7.33 -29.75 -34.91
C MET A 1 -6.53 -29.29 -33.70
N THR A 2 -6.62 -28.02 -33.33
CA THR A 2 -5.93 -27.47 -32.16
C THR A 2 -6.74 -27.81 -30.91
N ALA A 3 -6.24 -28.75 -30.11
CA ALA A 3 -6.83 -29.08 -28.82
C ALA A 3 -6.79 -27.83 -27.92
N GLN A 4 -7.95 -27.37 -27.45
CA GLN A 4 -7.97 -26.32 -26.44
C GLN A 4 -7.35 -26.83 -25.14
N PRO A 5 -6.45 -26.06 -24.49
CA PRO A 5 -5.86 -26.48 -23.23
C PRO A 5 -6.95 -26.60 -22.16
N ALA A 6 -6.94 -27.71 -21.42
CA ALA A 6 -7.88 -27.97 -20.35
C ALA A 6 -7.91 -26.78 -19.35
N PRO A 7 -9.09 -26.45 -18.80
CA PRO A 7 -9.21 -25.33 -17.86
C PRO A 7 -8.31 -25.56 -16.65
N LYS A 8 -7.38 -24.62 -16.43
CA LYS A 8 -6.42 -24.67 -15.31
C LYS A 8 -7.16 -24.79 -13.98
N ARG A 9 -6.68 -25.69 -13.10
CA ARG A 9 -7.28 -25.90 -11.78
C ARG A 9 -7.12 -24.64 -10.92
N LYS A 10 -8.06 -24.40 -9.98
CA LYS A 10 -8.06 -23.21 -9.10
C LYS A 10 -6.73 -23.06 -8.33
N SER A 11 -6.07 -24.16 -7.98
CA SER A 11 -4.76 -24.20 -7.34
C SER A 11 -3.65 -23.61 -8.22
N ASP A 12 -3.63 -23.95 -9.51
CA ASP A 12 -2.57 -23.53 -10.45
C ASP A 12 -2.62 -22.04 -10.70
N MET A 13 -3.83 -21.48 -10.74
CA MET A 13 -4.05 -20.04 -10.84
C MET A 13 -3.50 -19.30 -9.62
N ARG A 14 -3.75 -19.82 -8.40
CA ARG A 14 -3.23 -19.22 -7.16
C ARG A 14 -1.70 -19.26 -7.14
N TRP A 15 -1.09 -20.36 -7.57
CA TRP A 15 0.37 -20.47 -7.68
C TRP A 15 0.98 -19.54 -8.74
N GLN A 16 0.36 -19.41 -9.91
CA GLN A 16 0.80 -18.46 -10.95
C GLN A 16 0.76 -17.01 -10.43
N GLN A 17 -0.28 -16.67 -9.67
CA GLN A 17 -0.38 -15.37 -9.01
C GLN A 17 0.71 -15.18 -7.95
N GLY A 18 0.95 -16.18 -7.10
CA GLY A 18 2.03 -16.14 -6.11
C GLY A 18 3.40 -15.95 -6.75
N ARG A 19 3.68 -16.66 -7.86
CA ARG A 19 4.91 -16.48 -8.64
C ARG A 19 5.04 -15.08 -9.21
N ARG A 20 3.95 -14.51 -9.73
CA ARG A 20 3.94 -13.12 -10.23
C ARG A 20 4.21 -12.11 -9.11
N LEU A 21 3.61 -12.30 -7.93
CA LEU A 21 3.89 -11.45 -6.77
C LEU A 21 5.36 -11.54 -6.39
N TYR A 22 5.90 -12.76 -6.27
CA TYR A 22 7.28 -12.96 -5.88
C TYR A 22 8.30 -12.41 -6.90
N SER A 23 8.04 -12.58 -8.19
CA SER A 23 8.99 -12.19 -9.26
C SER A 23 8.90 -10.73 -9.69
N VAL A 24 7.72 -10.09 -9.58
CA VAL A 24 7.50 -8.72 -10.10
C VAL A 24 7.24 -7.74 -8.97
N VAL A 25 6.36 -8.10 -8.02
CA VAL A 25 5.90 -7.15 -7.01
C VAL A 25 6.89 -7.05 -5.85
N CYS A 26 7.29 -8.19 -5.27
CA CYS A 26 8.19 -8.21 -4.12
C CYS A 26 9.52 -7.46 -4.37
N PRO A 27 10.19 -7.59 -5.54
CA PRO A 27 11.43 -6.87 -5.80
C PRO A 27 11.25 -5.36 -5.95
N SER A 28 10.04 -4.89 -6.28
CA SER A 28 9.74 -3.46 -6.41
C SER A 28 9.43 -2.78 -5.07
N LEU A 29 9.21 -3.56 -4.00
CA LEU A 29 8.83 -3.03 -2.71
C LEU A 29 10.03 -2.41 -1.97
N PRO A 30 9.82 -1.31 -1.23
CA PRO A 30 10.91 -0.56 -0.61
C PRO A 30 11.54 -1.24 0.60
N SER A 31 10.87 -2.24 1.20
CA SER A 31 11.45 -3.00 2.32
C SER A 31 10.87 -4.40 2.48
N SER A 32 11.60 -5.25 3.20
CA SER A 32 11.14 -6.60 3.59
C SER A 32 9.86 -6.58 4.42
N SER A 33 9.62 -5.55 5.23
CA SER A 33 8.36 -5.37 5.96
C SER A 33 7.16 -5.19 5.02
N HIS A 34 7.34 -4.49 3.88
CA HIS A 34 6.29 -4.36 2.87
C HIS A 34 6.01 -5.72 2.23
N VAL A 35 7.05 -6.51 1.95
CA VAL A 35 6.92 -7.86 1.43
C VAL A 35 6.15 -8.73 2.42
N ALA A 36 6.51 -8.71 3.71
CA ALA A 36 5.83 -9.50 4.75
C ALA A 36 4.34 -9.16 4.84
N VAL A 37 4.00 -7.87 4.87
CA VAL A 37 2.60 -7.40 4.90
C VAL A 37 1.86 -7.84 3.64
N LEU A 38 2.44 -7.63 2.45
CA LEU A 38 1.83 -8.04 1.18
C LEU A 38 1.57 -9.55 1.14
N MET A 39 2.56 -10.36 1.53
CA MET A 39 2.46 -11.81 1.52
C MET A 39 1.41 -12.28 2.52
N PHE A 40 1.35 -11.70 3.72
CA PHE A 40 0.30 -11.99 4.69
C PHE A 40 -1.10 -11.72 4.11
N CYS A 41 -1.30 -10.56 3.46
CA CYS A 41 -2.55 -10.23 2.80
C CYS A 41 -2.89 -11.20 1.66
N TRP A 42 -1.89 -11.65 0.89
CA TRP A 42 -2.09 -12.62 -0.19
C TRP A 42 -2.45 -14.02 0.32
N PHE A 43 -1.87 -14.46 1.43
CA PHE A 43 -2.23 -15.73 2.06
C PHE A 43 -3.70 -15.76 2.51
N HIS A 44 -4.21 -14.61 2.96
CA HIS A 44 -5.60 -14.43 3.38
C HIS A 44 -6.53 -13.94 2.26
N ALA A 45 -6.01 -13.76 1.05
CA ALA A 45 -6.81 -13.37 -0.10
C ALA A 45 -7.61 -14.57 -0.64
N SER A 46 -8.82 -14.30 -1.09
CA SER A 46 -9.73 -15.27 -1.67
C SER A 46 -10.12 -14.91 -3.11
N GLY A 47 -10.53 -15.93 -3.85
CA GLY A 47 -11.01 -15.80 -5.22
C GLY A 47 -9.90 -15.55 -6.24
N LYS A 48 -10.32 -15.45 -7.51
CA LYS A 48 -9.42 -15.18 -8.65
C LYS A 48 -8.86 -13.76 -8.65
N ASP A 49 -9.52 -12.85 -7.95
CA ASP A 49 -9.20 -11.43 -7.95
C ASP A 49 -8.22 -11.02 -6.83
N CYS A 50 -7.77 -11.95 -5.99
CA CYS A 50 -6.94 -11.65 -4.82
C CYS A 50 -7.58 -10.63 -3.86
N ARG A 51 -8.85 -10.82 -3.52
CA ARG A 51 -9.58 -9.94 -2.60
C ARG A 51 -9.36 -10.39 -1.16
N PHE A 52 -9.11 -9.45 -0.26
CA PHE A 52 -8.93 -9.72 1.16
C PHE A 52 -9.63 -8.67 2.01
N SER A 53 -10.04 -9.09 3.20
CA SER A 53 -10.55 -8.22 4.25
C SER A 53 -9.80 -8.59 5.53
N ALA A 54 -8.68 -7.91 5.76
CA ALA A 54 -7.85 -8.10 6.93
C ALA A 54 -7.74 -6.76 7.67
N ALA A 55 -8.03 -6.81 8.98
CA ALA A 55 -7.84 -5.66 9.86
C ALA A 55 -6.34 -5.44 10.11
N HIS A 56 -5.93 -4.18 10.32
CA HIS A 56 -4.53 -3.87 10.60
C HIS A 56 -3.99 -4.59 11.84
N CYS A 57 -4.83 -4.83 12.85
CA CYS A 57 -4.45 -5.61 14.04
C CYS A 57 -4.09 -7.07 13.71
N GLN A 58 -4.88 -7.74 12.86
CA GLN A 58 -4.59 -9.12 12.42
C GLN A 58 -3.29 -9.20 11.63
N VAL A 59 -3.06 -8.20 10.76
CA VAL A 59 -1.81 -8.11 9.99
C VAL A 59 -0.62 -7.85 10.92
N ALA A 60 -0.76 -6.96 11.91
CA ALA A 60 0.29 -6.66 12.89
C ALA A 60 0.67 -7.90 13.69
N GLU A 61 -0.32 -8.65 14.19
CA GLU A 61 -0.10 -9.89 14.92
C GLU A 61 0.60 -10.96 14.08
N GLY A 62 0.18 -11.12 12.82
CA GLY A 62 0.74 -12.10 11.89
C GLY A 62 2.12 -11.74 11.34
N THR A 63 2.46 -10.45 11.27
CA THR A 63 3.77 -9.98 10.77
C THR A 63 4.73 -9.60 11.89
N LYS A 64 4.29 -9.61 13.15
CA LYS A 64 5.04 -9.13 14.32
C LYS A 64 5.54 -7.68 14.18
N LEU A 65 4.78 -6.87 13.45
CA LEU A 65 5.01 -5.43 13.28
C LEU A 65 4.09 -4.63 14.19
N SER A 66 4.47 -3.41 14.54
CA SER A 66 3.57 -2.52 15.28
C SER A 66 2.37 -2.11 14.42
N TYR A 67 1.25 -1.84 15.08
CA TYR A 67 0.02 -1.40 14.41
C TYR A 67 0.25 -0.17 13.51
N GLU A 68 0.94 0.85 14.01
CA GLU A 68 1.27 2.07 13.27
C GLU A 68 2.15 1.77 12.04
N ARG A 69 3.10 0.84 12.19
CA ARG A 69 3.95 0.43 11.07
C ARG A 69 3.15 -0.27 9.98
N VAL A 70 2.25 -1.17 10.37
CA VAL A 70 1.34 -1.84 9.42
C VAL A 70 0.41 -0.84 8.75
N ARG A 71 -0.18 0.09 9.50
CA ARG A 71 -1.05 1.13 8.95
C ARG A 71 -0.34 1.95 7.88
N LYS A 72 0.90 2.38 8.17
CA LYS A 72 1.74 3.10 7.20
C LYS A 72 2.04 2.25 5.97
N ILE A 73 2.53 1.01 6.15
CA ILE A 73 2.84 0.10 5.04
C ILE A 73 1.61 -0.16 4.17
N MET A 74 0.44 -0.37 4.78
CA MET A 74 -0.81 -0.57 4.03
C MET A 74 -1.20 0.67 3.22
N SER A 75 -0.99 1.88 3.76
CA SER A 75 -1.15 3.12 3.01
C SER A 75 -0.17 3.19 1.84
N ASP A 76 1.12 2.93 2.09
CA ASP A 76 2.17 2.95 1.08
C ASP A 76 1.87 1.96 -0.07
N LEU A 77 1.41 0.74 0.25
CA LEU A 77 1.00 -0.25 -0.75
C LEU A 77 -0.19 0.18 -1.60
N VAL A 78 -1.12 0.96 -1.03
CA VAL A 78 -2.26 1.53 -1.77
C VAL A 78 -1.80 2.68 -2.66
N ASP A 79 -1.06 3.64 -2.10
CA ASP A 79 -0.49 4.77 -2.84
C ASP A 79 0.45 4.30 -3.97
N GLY A 80 1.19 3.23 -3.73
CA GLY A 80 2.09 2.59 -4.68
C GLY A 80 1.41 1.73 -5.75
N GLY A 81 0.08 1.60 -5.70
CA GLY A 81 -0.72 0.87 -6.69
C GLY A 81 -0.66 -0.65 -6.59
N VAL A 82 -0.02 -1.20 -5.55
CA VAL A 82 0.10 -2.64 -5.30
C VAL A 82 -1.21 -3.21 -4.75
N VAL A 83 -1.89 -2.43 -3.92
CA VAL A 83 -3.19 -2.75 -3.34
C VAL A 83 -4.22 -1.71 -3.77
N ARG A 84 -5.45 -2.13 -4.01
CA ARG A 84 -6.60 -1.25 -4.28
C ARG A 84 -7.65 -1.43 -3.19
N ILE A 85 -8.20 -0.34 -2.68
CA ILE A 85 -9.38 -0.37 -1.81
C ILE A 85 -10.62 -0.52 -2.69
N LEU A 86 -11.45 -1.53 -2.40
CA LEU A 86 -12.70 -1.79 -3.12
C LEU A 86 -13.89 -1.22 -2.36
N GLU A 87 -13.90 -1.40 -1.04
CA GLU A 87 -14.93 -0.88 -0.15
C GLU A 87 -14.26 -0.29 1.09
N GLU A 88 -14.66 0.92 1.47
CA GLU A 88 -14.22 1.55 2.70
C GLU A 88 -14.84 0.85 3.93
N SER A 89 -14.22 1.05 5.09
CA SER A 89 -14.74 0.49 6.34
C SER A 89 -16.07 1.15 6.70
N ALA A 90 -17.13 0.37 6.86
CA ALA A 90 -18.47 0.86 7.21
C ALA A 90 -18.68 1.13 8.72
N GLY A 91 -17.61 1.18 9.54
CA GLY A 91 -17.69 1.44 10.99
C GLY A 91 -16.91 0.45 11.86
N ARG A 92 -17.11 0.52 13.19
CA ARG A 92 -16.42 -0.32 14.20
C ARG A 92 -16.68 -1.81 13.94
N GLY A 93 -15.71 -2.50 13.34
CA GLY A 93 -15.70 -3.96 13.21
C GLY A 93 -15.54 -4.49 11.78
N HIS A 94 -15.73 -3.66 10.75
CA HIS A 94 -15.61 -4.11 9.36
C HIS A 94 -14.30 -3.66 8.73
N ALA A 95 -13.36 -4.60 8.56
CA ALA A 95 -12.15 -4.32 7.80
C ALA A 95 -12.50 -3.97 6.35
N PRO A 96 -11.85 -2.95 5.76
CA PRO A 96 -12.13 -2.57 4.38
C PRO A 96 -11.74 -3.71 3.42
N LYS A 97 -12.56 -3.90 2.40
CA LYS A 97 -12.27 -4.89 1.35
C LYS A 97 -11.24 -4.32 0.41
N ARG A 98 -10.17 -5.07 0.19
CA ARG A 98 -9.03 -4.68 -0.63
C ARG A 98 -8.72 -5.75 -1.66
N GLN A 99 -7.96 -5.37 -2.68
CA GLN A 99 -7.55 -6.24 -3.77
C GLN A 99 -6.05 -6.08 -4.02
N ILE A 100 -5.33 -7.20 -4.21
CA ILE A 100 -3.94 -7.16 -4.67
C ILE A 100 -3.94 -7.06 -6.20
N THR A 101 -3.33 -6.01 -6.75
CA THR A 101 -3.36 -5.71 -8.19
C THR A 101 -2.33 -6.50 -9.00
N GLY A 102 -1.27 -6.97 -8.32
CA GLY A 102 -0.10 -7.58 -8.95
C GLY A 102 0.74 -6.61 -9.78
N LYS A 103 0.55 -5.30 -9.61
CA LYS A 103 1.40 -4.26 -10.23
C LYS A 103 2.66 -4.04 -9.38
N ALA A 104 3.75 -3.67 -10.03
CA ALA A 104 4.96 -3.22 -9.34
C ALA A 104 4.67 -1.93 -8.55
N PHE A 105 5.32 -1.80 -7.41
CA PHE A 105 5.22 -0.63 -6.56
C PHE A 105 5.81 0.59 -7.29
N THR A 106 4.99 1.63 -7.41
CA THR A 106 5.42 2.90 -7.99
C THR A 106 5.32 3.97 -6.91
N PRO A 107 6.43 4.45 -6.31
CA PRO A 107 6.35 5.49 -5.30
C PRO A 107 5.66 6.71 -5.90
N LYS A 108 4.64 7.21 -5.20
CA LYS A 108 4.00 8.47 -5.55
C LYS A 108 5.08 9.54 -5.51
N LYS A 109 5.39 10.15 -6.66
CA LYS A 109 6.26 11.34 -6.68
C LYS A 109 5.60 12.34 -5.75
N VAL A 110 6.27 12.65 -4.64
CA VAL A 110 5.88 13.77 -3.80
C VAL A 110 6.01 14.98 -4.71
N VAL A 111 4.88 15.51 -5.19
CA VAL A 111 4.85 16.86 -5.73
C VAL A 111 5.07 17.73 -4.51
N THR A 112 6.33 18.10 -4.25
CA THR A 112 6.68 19.14 -3.31
C THR A 112 6.02 20.41 -3.81
N HIS A 113 4.77 20.66 -3.40
CA HIS A 113 4.27 22.02 -3.35
C HIS A 113 5.07 22.72 -2.24
N ASP A 114 6.20 23.29 -2.64
CA ASP A 114 6.97 24.24 -1.86
C ASP A 114 6.07 25.44 -1.57
N HIS A 115 5.29 25.38 -0.50
CA HIS A 115 4.66 26.54 0.11
C HIS A 115 5.63 27.16 1.13
N HIS A 116 6.82 27.54 0.66
CA HIS A 116 7.57 28.62 1.29
C HIS A 116 6.83 29.92 1.01
N LYS A 117 5.82 30.23 1.83
CA LYS A 117 5.27 31.57 1.91
C LYS A 117 6.34 32.42 2.62
N PRO A 118 6.98 33.41 1.98
CA PRO A 118 7.88 34.30 2.71
C PRO A 118 7.02 35.07 3.72
N LYS A 119 7.27 34.85 5.01
CA LYS A 119 6.80 35.79 6.04
C LYS A 119 7.55 37.09 5.76
N LYS A 120 6.82 38.09 5.25
CA LYS A 120 7.31 39.47 5.16
C LYS A 120 7.76 39.89 6.55
N VAL A 121 9.06 40.03 6.74
CA VAL A 121 9.63 40.77 7.87
C VAL A 121 9.24 42.22 7.64
N VAL A 122 8.31 42.72 8.44
CA VAL A 122 8.03 44.16 8.51
C VAL A 122 9.15 44.78 9.34
N THR A 123 10.16 45.29 8.66
CA THR A 123 11.18 46.17 9.25
C THR A 123 10.49 47.49 9.58
N HIS A 124 10.17 47.73 10.86
CA HIS A 124 9.83 49.07 11.33
C HIS A 124 11.13 49.82 11.63
N ASP A 125 11.54 50.62 10.64
CA ASP A 125 12.50 51.71 10.80
C ASP A 125 11.84 52.82 11.63
N ARG A 126 12.34 53.08 12.84
CA ARG A 126 12.14 54.37 13.51
C ARG A 126 13.50 54.92 13.94
N LYS A 127 13.95 55.84 13.09
CA LYS A 127 14.96 56.87 13.27
C LYS A 127 15.11 57.36 14.72
N GLY A 128 16.37 57.60 15.07
CA GLY A 128 16.80 58.11 16.35
C GLY A 128 16.46 59.57 16.64
N GLY A 129 16.78 59.96 17.86
CA GLY A 129 16.64 61.29 18.41
C GLY A 129 17.21 61.35 19.82
N HIS A 130 18.54 61.46 19.91
CA HIS A 130 19.25 62.17 20.99
C HIS A 130 19.70 63.51 20.38
N PRO A 131 19.77 64.62 21.14
CA PRO A 131 20.62 64.75 22.33
C PRO A 131 19.87 64.82 23.66
#